data_AF-A0A1V5SC29-F1
#
_entry.id   AF-A0A1V5SC29-F1
#
_cell.length_a   1.000
_cell.length_b   1.000
_cell.length_c   1.000
_cell.angle_alpha   90.00
_cell.angle_beta   90.00
_cell.angle_gamma   90.00
#
_symmetry.space_group_name_H-M   'P 1'
#
loop_
_entity.id
_entity.type
_entity.pdbx_description
1 polymer ?
#
loop_
_entity_poly.entity_id
_entity_poly.type
_entity_poly.pdbx_seq_one_letter_code
_entity_poly.pdbx_strand_id
1 'polypeptide(L)'
;MDATALKKKIESLRREIERHNRLYYDDARPEVSDFEYDRMMRELIDLEKKHPEFLTPDSPSRRVGGAPLKEFKTVRHSVPMLSLDNTYSREELADFDERVAKVLGAGKYSYFVEEKVDGVSIALVYEKGFLKLGATRGDGKQGDDITENIRTIQSIPLRIPVPGSGFKGPPPAVLEVRGEAYIPTRQFEKINEEKERMGEELFANPRNACAGSLKLLDPALVAARKLDAFMHGFVRCEGGDHPQSQSQAMRLLRSLGFKTVPDSEKCATLDEVYQKIDSIAAKRDQLPYETDGVVIKVDALEDQRILGMTSKSPRWMIAYKYPAAQAETVLEDIKIQVGRTGVLTPVAILKPVRLAGTTVSRASLHNQDEIKRLDVRIGDHVFIEKSGEIIPQVISVNTEKRAGDLPKFVFPKLSLQ
;
A
#
# COMPACT_ATOMS: atom_id res chain seq x y z
N MET A 1 -5.18 28.73 34.99
CA MET A 1 -4.66 27.38 35.30
C MET A 1 -3.19 27.52 35.63
N ASP A 2 -2.71 26.89 36.69
CA ASP A 2 -1.27 26.79 36.97
C ASP A 2 -0.56 25.95 35.88
N ALA A 3 0.72 26.21 35.61
CA ALA A 3 1.51 25.62 34.54
C ALA A 3 1.54 24.08 34.61
N THR A 4 1.54 23.50 35.81
CA THR A 4 1.46 22.04 35.99
C THR A 4 0.11 21.47 35.58
N ALA A 5 -0.99 22.16 35.90
CA ALA A 5 -2.34 21.73 35.49
C ALA A 5 -2.54 21.85 33.97
N LEU A 6 -1.96 22.89 33.37
CA LEU A 6 -1.98 23.10 31.92
C LEU A 6 -1.18 22.03 31.17
N LYS A 7 0.03 21.72 31.62
CA LYS A 7 0.83 20.62 31.06
C LYS A 7 0.08 19.30 31.13
N LYS A 8 -0.53 18.96 32.27
CA LYS A 8 -1.34 17.74 32.42
C LYS A 8 -2.53 17.71 31.46
N LYS A 9 -3.20 18.85 31.26
CA LYS A 9 -4.33 18.96 30.32
C LYS A 9 -3.87 18.69 28.88
N ILE A 10 -2.79 19.34 28.44
CA ILE A 10 -2.21 19.14 27.08
C ILE A 10 -1.80 17.69 26.90
N GLU A 11 -1.11 17.09 27.88
CA GLU A 11 -0.72 15.68 27.82
C GLU A 11 -1.91 14.73 27.78
N SER A 12 -2.97 15.01 28.53
CA SER A 12 -4.21 14.22 28.49
C SER A 12 -4.87 14.29 27.11
N LEU A 13 -4.99 15.50 26.56
CA LEU A 13 -5.62 15.73 25.25
C LEU A 13 -4.84 15.03 24.14
N ARG A 14 -3.50 15.09 24.17
CA ARG A 14 -2.65 14.33 23.25
C ARG A 14 -2.87 12.82 23.35
N ARG A 15 -2.92 12.27 24.57
CA ARG A 15 -3.18 10.83 24.78
C ARG A 15 -4.54 10.41 24.27
N GLU A 16 -5.57 11.24 24.48
CA GLU A 16 -6.92 10.96 24.03
C GLU A 16 -7.02 10.98 22.50
N ILE A 17 -6.44 12.00 21.84
CA ILE A 17 -6.36 12.08 20.38
C ILE A 17 -5.62 10.87 19.80
N GLU A 18 -4.46 10.51 20.33
CA GLU A 18 -3.70 9.35 19.84
C GLU A 18 -4.45 8.03 20.07
N ARG A 19 -5.18 7.89 21.19
CA ARG A 19 -6.05 6.74 21.44
C ARG A 19 -7.14 6.63 20.37
N HIS A 20 -7.77 7.75 20.03
CA HIS A 20 -8.81 7.78 19.00
C HIS A 20 -8.27 7.54 17.60
N ASN A 21 -7.07 8.03 17.29
CA ASN A 21 -6.37 7.69 16.05
C ASN A 21 -6.15 6.18 15.95
N ARG A 22 -5.62 5.54 16.99
CA ARG A 22 -5.44 4.09 17.02
C ARG A 22 -6.77 3.34 16.81
N LEU A 23 -7.80 3.73 17.55
CA LEU A 23 -9.12 3.10 17.42
C LEU A 23 -9.72 3.24 16.01
N TYR A 24 -9.53 4.40 15.38
CA TYR A 24 -10.04 4.67 14.04
C TYR A 24 -9.22 3.95 12.96
N TYR A 25 -7.90 4.13 12.95
CA TYR A 25 -7.03 3.69 11.87
C TYR A 25 -6.54 2.25 12.03
N ASP A 26 -6.33 1.78 13.26
CA ASP A 26 -5.74 0.45 13.50
C ASP A 26 -6.82 -0.57 13.87
N ASP A 27 -7.74 -0.20 14.77
CA ASP A 27 -8.75 -1.13 15.29
C ASP A 27 -10.06 -1.11 14.50
N ALA A 28 -10.24 -0.15 13.57
CA ALA A 28 -11.48 0.10 12.82
C ALA A 28 -12.74 0.18 13.73
N ARG A 29 -12.59 0.76 14.92
CA ARG A 29 -13.61 0.86 15.98
C ARG A 29 -13.64 2.27 16.60
N PRO A 30 -14.05 3.30 15.84
CA PRO A 30 -14.12 4.65 16.36
C PRO A 30 -15.13 4.76 17.52
N GLU A 31 -14.74 5.44 18.59
CA GLU A 31 -15.59 5.68 19.77
C GLU A 31 -16.17 7.11 19.82
N VAL A 32 -15.60 8.03 19.04
CA VAL A 32 -16.02 9.43 18.98
C VAL A 32 -16.37 9.80 17.55
N SER A 33 -17.26 10.78 17.40
CA SER A 33 -17.59 11.35 16.11
C SER A 33 -16.44 12.22 15.56
N ASP A 34 -16.40 12.41 14.25
CA ASP A 34 -15.45 13.32 13.58
C ASP A 34 -15.51 14.73 14.20
N PHE A 35 -16.71 15.20 14.56
CA PHE A 35 -16.90 16.50 15.20
C PHE A 35 -16.21 16.60 16.57
N GLU A 36 -16.31 15.56 17.39
CA GLU A 36 -15.67 15.52 18.71
C GLU A 36 -14.15 15.43 18.57
N TYR A 37 -13.66 14.64 17.63
CA TYR A 37 -12.24 14.57 17.30
C TYR A 37 -11.69 15.94 16.86
N ASP A 38 -12.37 16.60 15.93
CA ASP A 38 -11.98 17.92 15.44
C ASP A 38 -12.02 18.98 16.54
N ARG A 39 -12.92 18.85 17.52
CA ARG A 39 -12.96 19.73 18.69
C ARG A 39 -11.72 19.53 19.57
N MET A 40 -11.36 18.28 19.87
CA MET A 40 -10.15 17.96 20.64
C MET A 40 -8.89 18.46 19.94
N MET A 41 -8.78 18.24 18.62
CA MET A 41 -7.62 18.69 17.85
C MET A 41 -7.51 20.22 17.82
N ARG A 42 -8.63 20.94 17.61
CA ARG A 42 -8.64 22.41 17.65
C ARG A 42 -8.23 22.93 19.03
N GLU A 43 -8.74 22.32 20.10
CA GLU A 43 -8.33 22.68 21.46
C GLU A 43 -6.82 22.48 21.68
N LEU A 44 -6.26 21.36 21.19
CA LEU A 44 -4.82 21.09 21.30
C LEU A 44 -3.99 22.16 20.55
N ILE A 45 -4.38 22.47 19.32
CA ILE A 45 -3.71 23.49 18.48
C ILE A 45 -3.74 24.85 19.17
N ASP A 46 -4.90 25.26 19.70
CA ASP A 46 -5.05 26.55 20.37
C ASP A 46 -4.22 26.64 21.65
N LEU A 47 -4.15 25.55 22.43
CA LEU A 47 -3.35 25.48 23.65
C LEU A 47 -1.85 25.57 23.34
N GLU A 48 -1.37 24.84 22.34
CA GLU A 48 0.04 24.85 21.97
C GLU A 48 0.47 26.15 21.28
N LYS A 49 -0.43 26.81 20.56
CA LYS A 49 -0.19 28.15 20.00
C LYS A 49 -0.04 29.21 21.10
N LYS A 50 -0.84 29.12 22.16
CA LYS A 50 -0.77 30.02 23.33
C LYS A 50 0.40 29.70 24.25
N HIS A 51 0.87 28.45 24.24
CA HIS A 51 1.94 27.95 25.11
C HIS A 51 3.00 27.16 24.31
N PRO A 52 3.83 27.85 23.51
CA PRO A 52 4.84 27.22 22.65
C PRO A 52 5.85 26.35 23.43
N GLU A 53 6.06 26.63 24.72
CA GLU A 53 6.93 25.86 25.62
C GLU A 53 6.48 24.40 25.81
N PHE A 54 5.19 24.11 25.58
CA PHE A 54 4.65 22.75 25.67
C PHE A 54 4.62 22.02 24.33
N LEU A 55 4.88 22.70 23.20
CA LEU A 55 4.83 22.10 21.87
C LEU A 55 5.99 21.11 21.68
N THR A 56 5.66 19.84 21.42
CA THR A 56 6.65 18.77 21.23
C THR A 56 6.67 18.26 19.78
N PRO A 57 7.80 17.71 19.28
CA PRO A 57 7.90 17.18 17.92
C PRO A 57 6.93 16.03 17.58
N ASP A 58 6.45 15.32 18.60
CA ASP A 58 5.50 14.20 18.53
C ASP A 58 4.03 14.62 18.75
N SER A 59 3.74 15.92 18.85
CA SER A 59 2.35 16.34 19.04
C SER A 59 1.49 16.02 17.81
N PRO A 60 0.26 15.50 17.97
CA PRO A 60 -0.69 15.28 16.88
C PRO A 60 -0.95 16.52 16.02
N SER A 61 -0.86 17.72 16.61
CA SER A 61 -1.03 19.00 15.90
C SER A 61 0.06 19.27 14.86
N ARG A 62 1.22 18.58 14.95
CA ARG A 62 2.35 18.73 14.02
C ARG A 62 2.27 17.79 12.83
N ARG A 63 1.23 16.95 12.72
CA ARG A 63 1.05 16.05 11.58
C ARG A 63 0.76 16.79 10.27
N VAL A 64 0.04 17.91 10.35
CA VAL A 64 -0.34 18.73 9.20
C VAL A 64 0.02 20.18 9.50
N GLY A 65 1.18 20.63 9.02
CA GLY A 65 1.68 21.99 9.20
C GLY A 65 3.08 22.18 8.64
N GLY A 66 3.34 23.37 8.09
CA GLY A 66 4.60 23.71 7.42
C GLY A 66 4.35 24.36 6.06
N ALA A 67 5.32 25.11 5.55
CA ALA A 67 5.27 25.58 4.18
C ALA A 67 5.48 24.39 3.22
N PRO A 68 4.91 24.41 2.01
CA PRO A 68 5.22 23.43 0.99
C PRO A 68 6.73 23.26 0.81
N LEU A 69 7.16 22.02 0.62
CA LEU A 69 8.54 21.69 0.30
C LEU A 69 8.93 22.37 -1.02
N LYS A 70 10.17 22.86 -1.11
CA LYS A 70 10.69 23.38 -2.38
C LYS A 70 11.03 22.24 -3.34
N GLU A 71 11.62 21.18 -2.81
CA GLU A 71 12.08 19.99 -3.51
C GLU A 71 12.26 18.85 -2.51
N PHE A 72 12.33 17.61 -3.02
CA PHE A 72 12.73 16.45 -2.22
C PHE A 72 14.25 16.30 -2.21
N LYS A 73 14.79 15.92 -1.04
CA LYS A 73 16.20 15.56 -0.92
C LYS A 73 16.37 14.08 -1.19
N THR A 74 17.44 13.69 -1.87
CA THR A 74 17.82 12.28 -1.99
C THR A 74 18.48 11.80 -0.70
N VAL A 75 18.06 10.64 -0.21
CA VAL A 75 18.65 9.96 0.95
C VAL A 75 19.06 8.54 0.58
N ARG A 76 20.16 8.08 1.17
CA ARG A 76 20.68 6.72 0.97
C ARG A 76 20.09 5.79 2.02
N HIS A 77 19.62 4.61 1.59
CA HIS A 77 19.16 3.58 2.51
C HIS A 77 20.35 2.92 3.23
N SER A 78 20.20 2.61 4.52
CA SER A 78 21.23 1.89 5.28
C SER A 78 21.42 0.47 4.75
N VAL A 79 20.31 -0.17 4.37
CA VAL A 79 20.24 -1.47 3.71
C VAL A 79 19.42 -1.31 2.43
N PRO A 80 19.89 -1.81 1.27
CA PRO A 80 19.15 -1.69 0.02
C PRO A 80 17.73 -2.25 0.10
N MET A 81 16.76 -1.50 -0.43
CA MET A 81 15.37 -1.92 -0.62
C MET A 81 15.23 -2.62 -1.97
N LEU A 82 15.39 -3.94 -1.97
CA LEU A 82 15.32 -4.78 -3.16
C LEU A 82 13.87 -5.06 -3.60
N SER A 83 13.72 -5.55 -4.84
CA SER A 83 12.43 -6.07 -5.31
C SER A 83 12.28 -7.54 -4.93
N LEU A 84 11.07 -8.07 -5.06
CA LEU A 84 10.79 -9.48 -4.83
C LEU A 84 10.84 -10.24 -6.16
N ASP A 85 11.35 -11.47 -6.12
CA ASP A 85 11.05 -12.42 -7.18
C ASP A 85 9.58 -12.84 -7.06
N ASN A 86 8.94 -13.07 -8.21
CA ASN A 86 7.54 -13.47 -8.26
C ASN A 86 7.44 -14.96 -8.63
N THR A 87 6.45 -15.62 -8.08
CA THR A 87 5.94 -16.92 -8.50
C THR A 87 4.45 -16.80 -8.78
N TYR A 88 3.94 -17.58 -9.73
CA TYR A 88 2.53 -17.62 -10.11
C TYR A 88 1.90 -18.99 -9.91
N SER A 89 2.66 -19.98 -9.45
CA SER A 89 2.19 -21.35 -9.30
C SER A 89 2.77 -22.04 -8.07
N ARG A 90 2.10 -23.13 -7.63
CA ARG A 90 2.57 -23.90 -6.48
C ARG A 90 3.87 -24.63 -6.80
N GLU A 91 4.04 -25.05 -8.04
CA GLU A 91 5.25 -25.71 -8.54
C GLU A 91 6.46 -24.77 -8.44
N GLU A 92 6.33 -23.53 -8.93
CA GLU A 92 7.39 -22.52 -8.79
C GLU A 92 7.68 -22.15 -7.32
N LEU A 93 6.66 -22.20 -6.45
CA LEU A 93 6.85 -22.01 -5.00
C LEU A 93 7.55 -23.22 -4.34
N ALA A 94 7.26 -24.44 -4.78
CA ALA A 94 7.97 -25.64 -4.34
C ALA A 94 9.45 -25.59 -4.78
N ASP A 95 9.74 -25.12 -5.99
CA ASP A 95 11.12 -24.90 -6.45
C ASP A 95 11.86 -23.88 -5.56
N PHE A 96 11.15 -22.85 -5.08
CA PHE A 96 11.71 -21.91 -4.10
C PHE A 96 12.04 -22.60 -2.77
N ASP A 97 11.11 -23.39 -2.24
CA ASP A 97 11.32 -24.18 -1.02
C ASP A 97 12.52 -25.14 -1.16
N GLU A 98 12.65 -25.84 -2.29
CA GLU A 98 13.81 -26.70 -2.55
C GLU A 98 15.14 -25.93 -2.54
N ARG A 99 15.17 -24.71 -3.09
CA ARG A 99 16.38 -23.85 -3.05
C ARG A 99 16.73 -23.45 -1.62
N VAL A 100 15.72 -23.16 -0.79
CA VAL A 100 15.91 -22.86 0.63
C VAL A 100 16.41 -24.10 1.37
N ALA A 101 15.78 -25.26 1.16
CA ALA A 101 16.16 -26.54 1.75
C ALA A 101 17.58 -26.99 1.41
N LYS A 102 18.06 -26.71 0.18
CA LYS A 102 19.45 -26.99 -0.23
C LYS A 102 20.50 -26.27 0.63
N VAL A 103 20.16 -25.10 1.19
CA VAL A 103 21.08 -24.29 2.00
C VAL A 103 20.91 -24.56 3.49
N LEU A 104 19.66 -24.60 3.97
CA LEU A 104 19.35 -24.67 5.41
C LEU A 104 19.09 -26.10 5.91
N GLY A 105 18.84 -27.04 5.00
CA GLY A 105 18.37 -28.39 5.28
C GLY A 105 16.84 -28.48 5.35
N ALA A 106 16.27 -29.48 4.69
CA ALA A 106 14.83 -29.71 4.65
C ALA A 106 14.24 -29.88 6.07
N GLY A 107 13.09 -29.25 6.32
CA GLY A 107 12.35 -29.34 7.59
C GLY A 107 13.01 -28.62 8.78
N LYS A 108 14.05 -27.82 8.56
CA LYS A 108 14.77 -27.09 9.63
C LYS A 108 14.41 -25.61 9.76
N TYR A 109 13.56 -25.10 8.89
CA TYR A 109 13.15 -23.70 8.85
C TYR A 109 11.63 -23.60 8.81
N SER A 110 11.12 -22.38 8.96
CA SER A 110 9.70 -22.05 8.87
C SER A 110 9.53 -20.76 8.07
N TYR A 111 8.30 -20.47 7.68
CA TYR A 111 7.94 -19.28 6.94
C TYR A 111 7.12 -18.30 7.77
N PHE A 112 7.19 -17.04 7.39
CA PHE A 112 6.24 -16.00 7.77
C PHE A 112 5.54 -15.53 6.51
N VAL A 113 4.22 -15.65 6.49
CA VAL A 113 3.37 -15.36 5.34
C VAL A 113 2.46 -14.19 5.67
N GLU A 114 2.36 -13.25 4.74
CA GLU A 114 1.56 -12.02 4.88
C GLU A 114 0.97 -11.61 3.53
N GLU A 115 -0.12 -10.85 3.56
CA GLU A 115 -0.72 -10.27 2.35
C GLU A 115 0.27 -9.32 1.64
N LYS A 116 0.30 -9.40 0.31
CA LYS A 116 1.10 -8.49 -0.52
C LYS A 116 0.30 -7.24 -0.84
N VAL A 117 0.32 -6.29 0.10
CA VAL A 117 -0.34 -4.99 -0.02
C VAL A 117 0.11 -4.26 -1.29
N ASP A 118 -0.84 -3.82 -2.12
CA ASP A 118 -0.53 -3.08 -3.34
C ASP A 118 -0.40 -1.57 -3.07
N GLY A 119 0.81 -1.14 -2.72
CA GLY A 119 1.10 0.25 -2.40
C GLY A 119 2.49 0.70 -2.83
N VAL A 120 3.09 1.55 -2.02
CA VAL A 120 4.42 2.12 -2.23
C VAL A 120 5.29 1.82 -1.03
N SER A 121 6.40 1.12 -1.27
CA SER A 121 7.34 0.80 -0.21
C SER A 121 8.01 2.04 0.36
N ILE A 122 7.99 2.13 1.69
CA ILE A 122 8.54 3.22 2.49
C ILE A 122 9.56 2.70 3.50
N ALA A 123 10.50 3.56 3.84
CA ALA A 123 11.52 3.35 4.85
C ALA A 123 11.31 4.36 5.98
N LEU A 124 11.27 3.88 7.23
CA LEU A 124 11.13 4.76 8.38
C LEU A 124 12.31 4.56 9.34
N VAL A 125 12.92 5.66 9.78
CA VAL A 125 13.97 5.66 10.81
C VAL A 125 13.48 6.45 12.00
N TYR A 126 13.54 5.82 13.16
CA TYR A 126 13.28 6.43 14.46
C TYR A 126 14.59 6.54 15.23
N GLU A 127 14.83 7.71 15.82
CA GLU A 127 15.96 7.94 16.72
C GLU A 127 15.43 8.32 18.10
N LYS A 128 15.87 7.59 19.13
CA LYS A 128 15.41 7.76 20.52
C LYS A 128 13.88 7.77 20.63
N GLY A 129 13.23 6.96 19.79
CA GLY A 129 11.79 6.84 19.73
C GLY A 129 11.06 7.87 18.87
N PHE A 130 11.72 8.85 18.24
CA PHE A 130 11.02 9.85 17.41
C PHE A 130 11.26 9.62 15.92
N LEU A 131 10.21 9.77 15.10
CA LEU A 131 10.31 9.68 13.65
C LEU A 131 11.28 10.74 13.13
N LYS A 132 12.40 10.28 12.60
CA LYS A 132 13.49 11.12 12.11
C LYS A 132 13.52 11.21 10.59
N LEU A 133 13.28 10.11 9.90
CA LEU A 133 13.30 10.02 8.45
C LEU A 133 12.17 9.12 7.95
N GLY A 134 11.47 9.59 6.92
CA GLY A 134 10.63 8.79 6.05
C GLY A 134 11.13 8.91 4.62
N ALA A 135 11.38 7.78 3.94
CA ALA A 135 11.92 7.79 2.58
C ALA A 135 11.19 6.84 1.63
N THR A 136 11.11 7.22 0.37
CA THR A 136 10.64 6.30 -0.69
C THR A 136 11.70 5.27 -1.02
N ARG A 137 11.31 4.19 -1.71
CA ARG A 137 12.26 3.20 -2.24
C ARG A 137 13.28 3.80 -3.21
N GLY A 138 12.82 4.67 -4.12
CA GLY A 138 13.60 5.14 -5.27
C GLY A 138 14.14 3.99 -6.11
N ASP A 139 15.46 3.98 -6.34
CA ASP A 139 16.17 2.95 -7.10
C ASP A 139 16.55 1.71 -6.26
N GLY A 140 16.16 1.70 -4.99
CA GLY A 140 16.47 0.65 -4.01
C GLY A 140 17.74 0.92 -3.20
N LYS A 141 18.68 1.74 -3.67
CA LYS A 141 19.85 2.19 -2.89
C LYS A 141 19.62 3.56 -2.28
N GLN A 142 18.91 4.42 -2.99
CA GLN A 142 18.55 5.76 -2.58
C GLN A 142 17.11 6.09 -2.98
N GLY A 143 16.48 6.97 -2.21
CA GLY A 143 15.13 7.44 -2.46
C GLY A 143 14.94 8.88 -2.05
N ASP A 144 13.71 9.35 -2.16
CA ASP A 144 13.31 10.71 -1.81
C ASP A 144 12.98 10.78 -0.31
N ASP A 145 13.51 11.77 0.40
CA ASP A 145 13.09 12.14 1.76
C ASP A 145 11.69 12.74 1.70
N ILE A 146 10.73 11.95 2.15
CA ILE A 146 9.30 12.28 2.21
C ILE A 146 8.84 12.38 3.67
N THR A 147 9.73 12.74 4.60
CA THR A 147 9.42 12.74 6.04
C THR A 147 8.19 13.57 6.36
N GLU A 148 8.06 14.76 5.79
CA GLU A 148 6.90 15.63 6.04
C GLU A 148 5.60 15.04 5.49
N ASN A 149 5.64 14.34 4.35
CA ASN A 149 4.48 13.64 3.80
C ASN A 149 4.12 12.41 4.65
N ILE A 150 5.11 11.68 5.16
CA ILE A 150 4.92 10.54 6.06
C ILE A 150 4.27 10.96 7.38
N ARG A 151 4.61 12.14 7.94
CA ARG A 151 3.99 12.65 9.18
C ARG A 151 2.47 12.78 9.08
N THR A 152 1.95 12.99 7.87
CA THR A 152 0.50 13.13 7.61
C THR A 152 -0.26 11.80 7.70
N ILE A 153 0.44 10.67 7.60
CA ILE A 153 -0.15 9.32 7.62
C ILE A 153 -0.40 8.91 9.07
N GLN A 154 -1.66 8.81 9.46
CA GLN A 154 -2.06 8.66 10.86
C GLN A 154 -1.62 7.34 11.50
N SER A 155 -1.66 6.24 10.73
CA SER A 155 -1.19 4.92 11.17
C SER A 155 0.32 4.81 11.35
N ILE A 156 1.08 5.83 10.93
CA ILE A 156 2.51 5.92 11.23
C ILE A 156 2.67 6.75 12.51
N PRO A 157 3.21 6.17 13.60
CA PRO A 157 3.39 6.89 14.84
C PRO A 157 4.51 7.93 14.72
N LEU A 158 4.30 9.16 15.20
CA LEU A 158 5.40 10.14 15.27
C LEU A 158 6.43 9.81 16.37
N ARG A 159 5.99 9.03 17.36
CA ARG A 159 6.80 8.55 18.47
C ARG A 159 6.46 7.10 18.83
N ILE A 160 7.51 6.35 19.10
CA ILE A 160 7.48 4.99 19.64
C ILE A 160 8.23 4.91 20.98
N PRO A 161 7.84 4.01 21.91
CA PRO A 161 6.56 3.32 21.90
C PRO A 161 5.39 4.32 21.99
N VAL A 162 4.30 4.03 21.29
CA VAL A 162 3.07 4.84 21.35
C VAL A 162 2.55 4.81 22.80
N PRO A 163 2.15 5.95 23.40
CA PRO A 163 1.58 5.97 24.73
C PRO A 163 0.40 4.99 24.87
N GLY A 164 0.46 4.09 25.86
CA GLY A 164 -0.56 3.05 26.06
C GLY A 164 -0.46 1.84 25.11
N SER A 165 0.64 1.72 24.36
CA SER A 165 1.01 0.49 23.67
C SER A 165 1.47 -0.60 24.65
N GLY A 166 1.60 -1.84 24.16
CA GLY A 166 1.98 -3.00 24.99
C GLY A 166 3.47 -3.05 25.35
N PHE A 167 4.30 -2.19 24.77
CA PHE A 167 5.75 -2.20 25.00
C PHE A 167 6.13 -1.70 26.40
N LYS A 168 7.03 -2.44 27.05
CA LYS A 168 7.57 -2.10 28.37
C LYS A 168 9.07 -1.88 28.24
N GLY A 169 9.54 -0.66 28.49
CA GLY A 169 10.96 -0.33 28.46
C GLY A 169 11.22 1.04 27.80
N PRO A 170 12.50 1.46 27.75
CA PRO A 170 12.90 2.64 27.00
C PRO A 170 12.73 2.39 25.49
N PRO A 171 12.46 3.44 24.69
CA PRO A 171 12.48 3.31 23.24
C PRO A 171 13.87 2.88 22.74
N PRO A 172 13.96 2.13 21.63
CA PRO A 172 15.23 1.89 20.96
C PRO A 172 15.98 3.20 20.66
N ALA A 173 17.30 3.15 20.75
CA ALA A 173 18.16 4.27 20.37
C ALA A 173 18.03 4.56 18.87
N VAL A 174 17.98 3.52 18.05
CA VAL A 174 17.64 3.59 16.62
C VAL A 174 16.72 2.41 16.29
N LEU A 175 15.65 2.68 15.54
CA LEU A 175 14.84 1.64 14.91
C LEU A 175 14.62 2.01 13.44
N GLU A 176 14.95 1.08 12.55
CA GLU A 176 14.64 1.21 11.12
C GLU A 176 13.72 0.08 10.67
N VAL A 177 12.62 0.46 10.03
CA VAL A 177 11.57 -0.44 9.56
C VAL A 177 11.21 -0.15 8.12
N ARG A 178 10.65 -1.16 7.45
CA ARG A 178 10.05 -1.02 6.12
C ARG A 178 8.54 -1.21 6.23
N GLY A 179 7.82 -0.44 5.44
CA GLY A 179 6.38 -0.55 5.32
C GLY A 179 5.91 -0.34 3.89
N GLU A 180 4.61 -0.44 3.71
CA GLU A 180 3.92 -0.15 2.47
C GLU A 180 2.87 0.91 2.76
N ALA A 181 3.00 2.09 2.15
CA ALA A 181 1.97 3.11 2.15
C ALA A 181 0.97 2.82 1.04
N TYR A 182 -0.32 2.91 1.32
CA TYR A 182 -1.40 2.57 0.38
C TYR A 182 -2.58 3.53 0.53
N ILE A 183 -3.51 3.47 -0.43
CA ILE A 183 -4.80 4.15 -0.35
C ILE A 183 -5.87 3.10 -0.11
N PRO A 184 -6.65 3.17 0.98
CA PRO A 184 -7.79 2.29 1.20
C PRO A 184 -8.78 2.36 0.02
N THR A 185 -9.38 1.24 -0.37
CA THR A 185 -10.24 1.14 -1.58
C THR A 185 -11.35 2.19 -1.59
N ARG A 186 -12.08 2.34 -0.47
CA ARG A 186 -13.12 3.36 -0.31
C ARG A 186 -12.61 4.80 -0.46
N GLN A 187 -11.38 5.06 -0.04
CA GLN A 187 -10.78 6.38 -0.16
C GLN A 187 -10.36 6.67 -1.61
N PHE A 188 -9.86 5.65 -2.31
CA PHE A 188 -9.55 5.74 -3.73
C PHE A 188 -10.79 6.04 -4.57
N GLU A 189 -11.90 5.33 -4.32
CA GLU A 189 -13.20 5.57 -4.99
C GLU A 189 -13.64 7.02 -4.81
N LYS A 190 -13.68 7.52 -3.55
CA LYS A 190 -14.03 8.91 -3.24
C LYS A 190 -13.15 9.93 -3.97
N ILE A 191 -11.84 9.70 -4.00
CA ILE A 191 -10.90 10.59 -4.70
C ILE A 191 -11.24 10.62 -6.21
N ASN A 192 -11.54 9.48 -6.81
CA ASN A 192 -11.89 9.43 -8.23
C ASN A 192 -13.28 10.04 -8.50
N GLU A 193 -14.26 9.86 -7.63
CA GLU A 193 -15.55 10.55 -7.71
C GLU A 193 -15.39 12.09 -7.65
N GLU A 194 -14.54 12.59 -6.75
CA GLU A 194 -14.22 14.02 -6.66
C GLU A 194 -13.52 14.53 -7.91
N LYS A 195 -12.52 13.79 -8.43
CA LYS A 195 -11.83 14.12 -9.67
C LYS A 195 -12.77 14.12 -10.87
N GLU A 196 -13.65 13.14 -10.98
CA GLU A 196 -14.68 13.07 -12.01
C GLU A 196 -15.57 14.30 -11.95
N ARG A 197 -16.02 14.68 -10.74
CA ARG A 197 -16.82 15.89 -10.50
C ARG A 197 -16.11 17.18 -10.89
N MET A 198 -14.79 17.24 -10.78
CA MET A 198 -13.97 18.38 -11.19
C MET A 198 -13.56 18.32 -12.67
N GLY A 199 -13.86 17.21 -13.37
CA GLY A 199 -13.43 16.99 -14.75
C GLY A 199 -11.93 16.71 -14.89
N GLU A 200 -11.27 16.32 -13.81
CA GLU A 200 -9.85 15.95 -13.83
C GLU A 200 -9.66 14.50 -14.30
N GLU A 201 -8.44 14.18 -14.72
CA GLU A 201 -8.05 12.81 -15.01
C GLU A 201 -8.15 11.94 -13.73
N LEU A 202 -8.78 10.77 -13.89
CA LEU A 202 -8.94 9.79 -12.82
C LEU A 202 -7.62 9.05 -12.60
N PHE A 203 -7.40 8.61 -11.37
CA PHE A 203 -6.32 7.69 -11.10
C PHE A 203 -6.64 6.29 -11.63
N ALA A 204 -5.67 5.67 -12.30
CA ALA A 204 -5.83 4.34 -12.88
C ALA A 204 -5.94 3.22 -11.83
N ASN A 205 -5.20 3.32 -10.73
CA ASN A 205 -5.22 2.35 -9.64
C ASN A 205 -4.76 2.99 -8.31
N PRO A 206 -5.08 2.38 -7.15
CA PRO A 206 -4.71 2.89 -5.83
C PRO A 206 -3.19 3.06 -5.65
N ARG A 207 -2.39 2.16 -6.22
CA ARG A 207 -0.91 2.20 -6.15
C ARG A 207 -0.34 3.49 -6.76
N ASN A 208 -0.78 3.83 -7.97
CA ASN A 208 -0.36 5.03 -8.69
C ASN A 208 -0.84 6.30 -8.00
N ALA A 209 -2.08 6.29 -7.50
CA ALA A 209 -2.62 7.37 -6.70
C ALA A 209 -1.79 7.60 -5.43
N CYS A 210 -1.40 6.53 -4.73
CA CYS A 210 -0.54 6.58 -3.55
C CYS A 210 0.84 7.16 -3.89
N ALA A 211 1.48 6.64 -4.95
CA ALA A 211 2.80 7.10 -5.40
C ALA A 211 2.81 8.58 -5.78
N GLY A 212 1.80 9.03 -6.54
CA GLY A 212 1.64 10.44 -6.88
C GLY A 212 1.40 11.31 -5.64
N SER A 213 0.57 10.84 -4.71
CA SER A 213 0.26 11.54 -3.47
C SER A 213 1.49 11.75 -2.58
N LEU A 214 2.30 10.70 -2.37
CA LEU A 214 3.53 10.81 -1.56
C LEU A 214 4.59 11.73 -2.16
N LYS A 215 4.48 12.07 -3.44
CA LYS A 215 5.39 12.97 -4.15
C LYS A 215 4.84 14.38 -4.34
N LEU A 216 3.76 14.75 -3.65
CA LEU A 216 3.31 16.14 -3.60
C LEU A 216 4.22 16.95 -2.69
N LEU A 217 4.60 18.14 -3.14
CA LEU A 217 5.44 19.07 -2.37
C LEU A 217 4.69 19.68 -1.18
N ASP A 218 3.36 19.76 -1.24
CA ASP A 218 2.52 20.26 -0.15
C ASP A 218 1.97 19.09 0.69
N PRO A 219 2.43 18.91 1.95
CA PRO A 219 1.93 17.87 2.84
C PRO A 219 0.44 17.99 3.14
N ALA A 220 -0.16 19.19 3.05
CA ALA A 220 -1.60 19.34 3.26
C ALA A 220 -2.41 18.61 2.19
N LEU A 221 -1.92 18.59 0.94
CA LEU A 221 -2.53 17.82 -0.13
C LEU A 221 -2.36 16.31 0.11
N VAL A 222 -1.24 15.87 0.68
CA VAL A 222 -1.04 14.46 1.05
C VAL A 222 -1.99 14.04 2.18
N ALA A 223 -2.12 14.87 3.21
CA ALA A 223 -3.04 14.63 4.32
C ALA A 223 -4.49 14.47 3.84
N ALA A 224 -4.91 15.29 2.87
CA ALA A 224 -6.25 15.20 2.28
C ALA A 224 -6.52 13.87 1.54
N ARG A 225 -5.47 13.18 1.08
CA ARG A 225 -5.59 11.86 0.42
C ARG A 225 -5.90 10.74 1.41
N LYS A 226 -5.72 10.97 2.71
CA LYS A 226 -5.96 9.99 3.79
C LYS A 226 -5.28 8.65 3.49
N LEU A 227 -3.98 8.72 3.16
CA LEU A 227 -3.15 7.52 2.99
C LEU A 227 -3.09 6.72 4.30
N ASP A 228 -2.80 5.44 4.17
CA ASP A 228 -2.61 4.52 5.29
C ASP A 228 -1.31 3.72 5.06
N ALA A 229 -0.83 2.99 6.06
CA ALA A 229 0.42 2.25 5.97
C ALA A 229 0.43 1.00 6.85
N PHE A 230 1.06 -0.06 6.33
CA PHE A 230 1.39 -1.26 7.09
C PHE A 230 2.90 -1.43 7.18
N MET A 231 3.41 -1.72 8.38
CA MET A 231 4.78 -2.17 8.55
C MET A 231 4.88 -3.68 8.27
N HIS A 232 5.85 -4.05 7.46
CA HIS A 232 6.08 -5.44 7.03
C HIS A 232 7.54 -5.88 7.12
N GLY A 233 8.47 -4.95 7.36
CA GLY A 233 9.90 -5.27 7.40
C GLY A 233 10.60 -4.67 8.61
N PHE A 234 11.56 -5.42 9.13
CA PHE A 234 12.49 -4.98 10.16
C PHE A 234 13.89 -4.91 9.55
N VAL A 235 14.63 -3.82 9.84
CA VAL A 235 15.98 -3.61 9.28
C VAL A 235 17.03 -3.63 10.37
N ARG A 236 16.89 -2.75 11.37
CA ARG A 236 17.83 -2.67 12.50
C ARG A 236 17.16 -2.09 13.73
N CYS A 237 17.67 -2.50 14.89
CA CYS A 237 17.32 -1.98 16.21
C CYS A 237 18.60 -1.86 17.03
N GLU A 238 18.87 -0.68 17.57
CA GLU A 238 20.00 -0.39 18.46
C GLU A 238 19.44 0.01 19.83
N GLY A 239 20.03 -0.50 20.92
CA GLY A 239 19.60 -0.15 22.28
C GLY A 239 18.27 -0.77 22.73
N GLY A 240 17.88 -1.91 22.17
CA GLY A 240 16.70 -2.69 22.56
C GLY A 240 16.83 -4.16 22.15
N ASP A 241 15.80 -4.96 22.45
CA ASP A 241 15.78 -6.37 22.08
C ASP A 241 15.79 -6.53 20.55
N HIS A 242 16.69 -7.38 20.06
CA HIS A 242 16.75 -7.70 18.64
C HIS A 242 15.88 -8.93 18.38
N PRO A 243 14.87 -8.84 17.49
CA PRO A 243 14.07 -10.00 17.14
C PRO A 243 14.97 -11.06 16.49
N GLN A 244 14.68 -12.33 16.75
CA GLN A 244 15.40 -13.45 16.12
C GLN A 244 14.70 -13.95 14.85
N SER A 245 13.45 -13.54 14.65
CA SER A 245 12.63 -13.94 13.51
C SER A 245 11.71 -12.80 13.04
N GLN A 246 11.23 -12.89 11.80
CA GLN A 246 10.23 -12.01 11.21
C GLN A 246 8.95 -11.98 12.06
N SER A 247 8.48 -13.13 12.53
CA SER A 247 7.33 -13.22 13.44
C SER A 247 7.56 -12.51 14.78
N GLN A 248 8.76 -12.61 15.36
CA GLN A 248 9.14 -11.83 16.56
C GLN A 248 9.22 -10.33 16.24
N ALA A 249 9.77 -9.96 15.09
CA ALA A 249 9.87 -8.58 14.66
C ALA A 249 8.49 -7.94 14.52
N MET A 250 7.54 -8.61 13.86
CA MET A 250 6.17 -8.10 13.73
C MET A 250 5.46 -7.97 15.09
N ARG A 251 5.71 -8.88 16.04
CA ARG A 251 5.22 -8.74 17.43
C ARG A 251 5.82 -7.54 18.14
N LEU A 252 7.12 -7.28 17.97
CA LEU A 252 7.80 -6.11 18.51
C LEU A 252 7.24 -4.81 17.91
N LEU A 253 7.04 -4.75 16.58
CA LEU A 253 6.46 -3.58 15.94
C LEU A 253 5.05 -3.29 16.46
N ARG A 254 4.20 -4.32 16.57
CA ARG A 254 2.88 -4.17 17.19
C ARG A 254 2.94 -3.70 18.64
N SER A 255 3.86 -4.24 19.44
CA SER A 255 3.98 -3.84 20.85
C SER A 255 4.42 -2.38 20.99
N LEU A 256 5.24 -1.87 20.06
CA LEU A 256 5.64 -0.46 19.96
C LEU A 256 4.51 0.46 19.47
N GLY A 257 3.41 -0.09 18.94
CA GLY A 257 2.26 0.65 18.44
C GLY A 257 2.25 0.88 16.93
N PHE A 258 3.01 0.11 16.13
CA PHE A 258 2.87 0.13 14.69
C PHE A 258 1.70 -0.73 14.21
N LYS A 259 1.01 -0.24 13.17
CA LYS A 259 0.10 -1.03 12.35
C LYS A 259 0.90 -1.99 11.46
N THR A 260 0.73 -3.30 11.63
CA THR A 260 1.33 -4.35 10.78
C THR A 260 0.29 -5.01 9.89
N VAL A 261 0.71 -5.71 8.84
CA VAL A 261 -0.21 -6.46 7.95
C VAL A 261 -1.12 -7.38 8.80
N PRO A 262 -2.46 -7.24 8.73
CA PRO A 262 -3.37 -7.89 9.68
C PRO A 262 -3.36 -9.40 9.56
N ASP A 263 -3.49 -9.92 8.33
CA ASP A 263 -3.48 -11.35 8.07
C ASP A 263 -2.05 -11.84 7.80
N SER A 264 -1.27 -11.90 8.87
CA SER A 264 0.10 -12.40 8.83
C SER A 264 0.33 -13.48 9.88
N GLU A 265 0.96 -14.58 9.47
CA GLU A 265 1.21 -15.70 10.38
C GLU A 265 2.50 -16.45 10.08
N LYS A 266 2.96 -17.21 11.08
CA LYS A 266 4.08 -18.13 10.94
C LYS A 266 3.54 -19.49 10.48
N CYS A 267 4.08 -20.00 9.38
CA CYS A 267 3.78 -21.32 8.83
C CYS A 267 5.00 -22.24 9.02
N ALA A 268 4.83 -23.37 9.68
CA ALA A 268 5.89 -24.35 9.94
C ALA A 268 6.30 -25.14 8.68
N THR A 269 5.38 -25.29 7.73
CA THR A 269 5.58 -26.13 6.53
C THR A 269 5.07 -25.44 5.27
N LEU A 270 5.48 -25.94 4.10
CA LEU A 270 4.98 -25.48 2.82
C LEU A 270 3.46 -25.74 2.64
N ASP A 271 2.94 -26.81 3.23
CA ASP A 271 1.49 -27.09 3.21
C ASP A 271 0.70 -26.02 3.97
N GLU A 272 1.20 -25.56 5.13
CA GLU A 272 0.60 -24.44 5.85
C GLU A 272 0.68 -23.14 5.04
N VAL A 273 1.76 -22.94 4.27
CA VAL A 273 1.88 -21.80 3.34
C VAL A 273 0.80 -21.88 2.26
N TYR A 274 0.54 -23.06 1.67
CA TYR A 274 -0.53 -23.22 0.68
C TYR A 274 -1.92 -22.95 1.27
N GLN A 275 -2.19 -23.44 2.48
CA GLN A 275 -3.45 -23.15 3.17
C GLN A 275 -3.62 -21.64 3.40
N LYS A 276 -2.53 -20.94 3.74
CA LYS A 276 -2.56 -19.48 3.90
C LYS A 276 -2.78 -18.74 2.58
N ILE A 277 -2.14 -19.18 1.50
CA ILE A 277 -2.37 -18.66 0.14
C ILE A 277 -3.86 -18.78 -0.23
N ASP A 278 -4.47 -19.93 0.01
CA ASP A 278 -5.89 -20.15 -0.33
C ASP A 278 -6.82 -19.32 0.57
N SER A 279 -6.51 -19.22 1.85
CA SER A 279 -7.25 -18.40 2.82
C SER A 279 -7.27 -16.92 2.45
N ILE A 280 -6.12 -16.36 2.08
CA ILE A 280 -6.03 -14.96 1.61
C ILE A 280 -6.76 -14.80 0.28
N ALA A 281 -6.60 -15.74 -0.65
CA ALA A 281 -7.27 -15.68 -1.96
C ALA A 281 -8.80 -15.61 -1.82
N ALA A 282 -9.37 -16.35 -0.88
CA ALA A 282 -10.82 -16.41 -0.65
C ALA A 282 -11.43 -15.10 -0.12
N LYS A 283 -10.64 -14.27 0.57
CA LYS A 283 -11.12 -13.03 1.20
C LYS A 283 -10.54 -11.75 0.60
N ARG A 284 -9.59 -11.84 -0.35
CA ARG A 284 -8.85 -10.69 -0.88
C ARG A 284 -9.76 -9.58 -1.41
N ASP A 285 -10.87 -9.95 -2.05
CA ASP A 285 -11.83 -8.99 -2.64
C ASP A 285 -12.70 -8.30 -1.58
N GLN A 286 -12.61 -8.70 -0.30
CA GLN A 286 -13.32 -8.12 0.83
C GLN A 286 -12.42 -7.21 1.68
N LEU A 287 -11.12 -7.16 1.38
CA LEU A 287 -10.17 -6.35 2.13
C LEU A 287 -10.41 -4.85 1.85
N PRO A 288 -10.18 -3.97 2.83
CA PRO A 288 -10.34 -2.53 2.63
C PRO A 288 -9.19 -1.88 1.84
N TYR A 289 -8.34 -2.69 1.19
CA TYR A 289 -7.20 -2.31 0.38
C TYR A 289 -6.91 -3.37 -0.68
N GLU A 290 -6.25 -2.97 -1.76
CA GLU A 290 -5.83 -3.88 -2.81
C GLU A 290 -4.65 -4.76 -2.37
N THR A 291 -4.70 -6.03 -2.78
CA THR A 291 -3.62 -7.00 -2.60
C THR A 291 -3.48 -7.83 -3.88
N ASP A 292 -2.25 -8.02 -4.36
CA ASP A 292 -1.96 -8.76 -5.59
C ASP A 292 -1.38 -10.16 -5.35
N GLY A 293 -1.33 -10.60 -4.08
CA GLY A 293 -0.72 -11.87 -3.73
C GLY A 293 -0.42 -12.02 -2.25
N VAL A 294 0.55 -12.88 -1.97
CA VAL A 294 1.15 -13.04 -0.64
C VAL A 294 2.66 -12.94 -0.73
N VAL A 295 3.29 -12.50 0.35
CA VAL A 295 4.74 -12.53 0.51
C VAL A 295 5.08 -13.66 1.48
N ILE A 296 5.94 -14.56 1.03
CA ILE A 296 6.48 -15.67 1.83
C ILE A 296 7.92 -15.31 2.19
N LYS A 297 8.24 -15.31 3.48
CA LYS A 297 9.58 -15.00 4.02
C LYS A 297 10.05 -16.16 4.87
N VAL A 298 11.30 -16.60 4.74
CA VAL A 298 11.91 -17.48 5.76
C VAL A 298 11.89 -16.74 7.11
N ASP A 299 11.34 -17.36 8.15
CA ASP A 299 11.00 -16.67 9.40
C ASP A 299 12.25 -16.25 10.19
N ALA A 300 13.27 -17.11 10.34
CA ALA A 300 14.43 -16.80 11.16
C ALA A 300 15.38 -15.78 10.47
N LEU A 301 15.79 -14.73 11.19
CA LEU A 301 16.65 -13.68 10.62
C LEU A 301 18.10 -14.16 10.39
N GLU A 302 18.56 -15.17 11.13
CA GLU A 302 19.85 -15.83 10.85
C GLU A 302 19.81 -16.57 9.51
N ASP A 303 18.74 -17.32 9.27
CA ASP A 303 18.55 -18.06 8.02
C ASP A 303 18.45 -17.11 6.82
N GLN A 304 17.78 -15.97 6.98
CA GLN A 304 17.77 -14.91 5.96
C GLN A 304 19.18 -14.40 5.64
N ARG A 305 20.05 -14.22 6.65
CA ARG A 305 21.45 -13.83 6.45
C ARG A 305 22.25 -14.92 5.73
N ILE A 306 22.07 -16.19 6.09
CA ILE A 306 22.73 -17.33 5.44
C ILE A 306 22.33 -17.44 3.97
N LEU A 307 21.04 -17.32 3.67
CA LEU A 307 20.52 -17.37 2.30
C LEU A 307 20.97 -16.17 1.46
N GLY A 308 21.09 -14.99 2.06
CA GLY A 308 21.58 -13.79 1.40
C GLY A 308 20.64 -13.27 0.30
N MET A 309 21.22 -12.64 -0.71
CA MET A 309 20.48 -11.99 -1.80
C MET A 309 21.16 -12.17 -3.16
N THR A 310 20.38 -12.02 -4.23
CA THR A 310 20.87 -11.80 -5.59
C THR A 310 21.16 -10.31 -5.81
N SER A 311 21.51 -9.90 -7.03
CA SER A 311 21.64 -8.48 -7.38
C SER A 311 20.31 -7.72 -7.36
N LYS A 312 19.16 -8.42 -7.38
CA LYS A 312 17.82 -7.82 -7.53
C LYS A 312 16.82 -8.19 -6.44
N SER A 313 16.98 -9.35 -5.81
CA SER A 313 15.99 -9.98 -4.93
C SER A 313 16.66 -10.73 -3.76
N PRO A 314 16.08 -10.72 -2.55
CA PRO A 314 16.56 -11.57 -1.45
C PRO A 314 16.20 -13.04 -1.71
N ARG A 315 17.10 -13.98 -1.40
CA ARG A 315 16.89 -15.42 -1.66
C ARG A 315 15.96 -16.10 -0.66
N TRP A 316 15.64 -15.40 0.42
CA TRP A 316 14.84 -15.89 1.53
C TRP A 316 13.38 -15.42 1.48
N MET A 317 12.98 -14.70 0.43
CA MET A 317 11.60 -14.28 0.26
C MET A 317 11.14 -14.31 -1.20
N ILE A 318 9.85 -14.57 -1.40
CA ILE A 318 9.23 -14.64 -2.72
C ILE A 318 7.79 -14.11 -2.63
N ALA A 319 7.32 -13.47 -3.71
CA ALA A 319 5.94 -13.04 -3.85
C ALA A 319 5.16 -14.08 -4.66
N TYR A 320 4.19 -14.74 -4.03
CA TYR A 320 3.21 -15.56 -4.75
C TYR A 320 2.09 -14.65 -5.23
N LYS A 321 2.07 -14.37 -6.53
CA LYS A 321 1.08 -13.50 -7.15
C LYS A 321 -0.12 -14.31 -7.60
N TYR A 322 -1.29 -13.81 -7.27
CA TYR A 322 -2.49 -14.39 -7.85
C TYR A 322 -2.58 -13.99 -9.32
N PRO A 323 -2.89 -14.93 -10.23
CA PRO A 323 -3.17 -14.56 -11.60
C PRO A 323 -4.34 -13.58 -11.63
N ALA A 324 -4.23 -12.54 -12.47
CA ALA A 324 -5.37 -11.69 -12.78
C ALA A 324 -6.50 -12.59 -13.29
N ALA A 325 -7.73 -12.36 -12.82
CA ALA A 325 -8.84 -13.12 -13.35
C ALA A 325 -8.97 -12.76 -14.82
N GLN A 326 -8.92 -13.75 -15.70
CA GLN A 326 -9.09 -13.58 -17.13
C GLN A 326 -10.36 -14.27 -17.59
N ALA A 327 -11.06 -13.64 -18.53
CA ALA A 327 -12.15 -14.28 -19.25
C ALA A 327 -12.07 -13.91 -20.72
N GLU A 328 -12.48 -14.84 -21.57
CA GLU A 328 -12.73 -14.57 -22.96
C GLU A 328 -14.21 -14.17 -23.13
N THR A 329 -14.47 -13.08 -23.82
CA THR A 329 -15.84 -12.68 -24.19
C THR A 329 -15.87 -12.06 -25.58
N VAL A 330 -17.04 -11.68 -26.06
CA VAL A 330 -17.21 -11.03 -27.37
C VAL A 330 -17.28 -9.53 -27.19
N LEU A 331 -16.50 -8.80 -28.00
CA LEU A 331 -16.61 -7.35 -28.13
C LEU A 331 -17.83 -7.02 -29.01
N GLU A 332 -18.89 -6.50 -28.41
CA GLU A 332 -20.15 -6.18 -29.09
C GLU A 332 -20.14 -4.77 -29.70
N ASP A 333 -19.45 -3.82 -29.06
CA ASP A 333 -19.37 -2.43 -29.52
C ASP A 333 -18.15 -1.73 -28.88
N ILE A 334 -17.71 -0.61 -29.46
CA ILE A 334 -16.74 0.30 -28.84
C ILE A 334 -17.39 1.67 -28.74
N LYS A 335 -17.67 2.11 -27.52
CA LYS A 335 -18.23 3.44 -27.25
C LYS A 335 -17.14 4.40 -26.85
N ILE A 336 -17.24 5.62 -27.38
CA ILE A 336 -16.31 6.70 -27.03
C ILE A 336 -16.99 7.54 -25.96
N GLN A 337 -16.40 7.55 -24.77
CA GLN A 337 -16.78 8.47 -23.71
C GLN A 337 -16.01 9.77 -23.91
N VAL A 338 -16.74 10.87 -23.98
CA VAL A 338 -16.15 12.20 -23.99
C VAL A 338 -15.99 12.63 -22.54
N GLY A 339 -14.76 12.63 -22.05
CA GLY A 339 -14.41 13.20 -20.76
C GLY A 339 -14.70 14.70 -20.73
N ARG A 340 -14.85 15.27 -19.54
CA ARG A 340 -15.19 16.70 -19.38
C ARG A 340 -14.14 17.65 -19.96
N THR A 341 -12.90 17.19 -20.10
CA THR A 341 -11.78 17.90 -20.74
C THR A 341 -11.71 17.70 -22.26
N GLY A 342 -12.68 17.00 -22.86
CA GLY A 342 -12.70 16.64 -24.28
C GLY A 342 -11.86 15.41 -24.62
N VAL A 343 -11.20 14.78 -23.64
CA VAL A 343 -10.49 13.51 -23.85
C VAL A 343 -11.47 12.42 -24.27
N LEU A 344 -11.17 11.76 -25.38
CA LEU A 344 -11.97 10.66 -25.91
C LEU A 344 -11.44 9.34 -25.37
N THR A 345 -12.18 8.70 -24.47
CA THR A 345 -11.80 7.41 -23.88
C THR A 345 -12.62 6.29 -24.52
N PRO A 346 -11.98 5.31 -25.19
CA PRO A 346 -12.67 4.16 -25.72
C PRO A 346 -13.02 3.15 -24.62
N VAL A 347 -14.28 2.71 -24.64
CA VAL A 347 -14.83 1.70 -23.75
C VAL A 347 -15.37 0.55 -24.59
N ALA A 348 -14.81 -0.63 -24.39
CA ALA A 348 -15.33 -1.87 -24.95
C ALA A 348 -16.66 -2.21 -24.28
N ILE A 349 -17.70 -2.43 -25.08
CA ILE A 349 -18.96 -3.01 -24.67
C ILE A 349 -18.89 -4.51 -24.98
N LEU A 350 -19.06 -5.31 -23.94
CA LEU A 350 -18.77 -6.73 -23.98
C LEU A 350 -20.05 -7.53 -23.77
N LYS A 351 -20.14 -8.67 -24.43
CA LYS A 351 -21.09 -9.71 -24.04
C LYS A 351 -20.87 -10.03 -22.56
N PRO A 352 -21.91 -9.97 -21.70
CA PRO A 352 -21.74 -10.14 -20.26
C PRO A 352 -21.02 -11.44 -19.91
N VAL A 353 -19.94 -11.34 -19.13
CA VAL A 353 -19.11 -12.48 -18.73
C VAL A 353 -18.79 -12.41 -17.23
N ARG A 354 -18.67 -13.55 -16.58
CA ARG A 354 -18.23 -13.61 -15.17
C ARG A 354 -16.71 -13.43 -15.11
N LEU A 355 -16.26 -12.46 -14.31
CA LEU A 355 -14.85 -12.17 -14.07
C LEU A 355 -14.66 -11.71 -12.62
N ALA A 356 -13.79 -12.41 -11.88
CA ALA A 356 -13.53 -12.18 -10.46
C ALA A 356 -14.84 -11.99 -9.63
N GLY A 357 -15.75 -12.96 -9.70
CA GLY A 357 -17.02 -12.94 -8.94
C GLY A 357 -18.09 -11.95 -9.43
N THR A 358 -17.72 -10.97 -10.27
CA THR A 358 -18.61 -9.95 -10.83
C THR A 358 -19.02 -10.24 -12.27
N THR A 359 -20.14 -9.70 -12.73
CA THR A 359 -20.52 -9.73 -14.15
C THR A 359 -19.98 -8.49 -14.84
N VAL A 360 -19.07 -8.68 -15.78
CA VAL A 360 -18.44 -7.61 -16.55
C VAL A 360 -19.11 -7.50 -17.92
N SER A 361 -19.54 -6.29 -18.26
CA SER A 361 -20.11 -5.93 -19.58
C SER A 361 -19.38 -4.76 -20.23
N ARG A 362 -18.38 -4.19 -19.55
CA ARG A 362 -17.58 -3.07 -20.04
C ARG A 362 -16.14 -3.26 -19.64
N ALA A 363 -15.23 -2.89 -20.52
CA ALA A 363 -13.79 -2.85 -20.23
C ALA A 363 -13.13 -1.62 -20.86
N SER A 364 -12.05 -1.16 -20.24
CA SER A 364 -11.21 -0.11 -20.80
C SER A 364 -10.45 -0.63 -22.03
N LEU A 365 -10.40 0.21 -23.07
CA LEU A 365 -9.46 0.09 -24.19
C LEU A 365 -8.35 1.15 -24.11
N HIS A 366 -8.23 1.85 -22.98
CA HIS A 366 -7.27 2.91 -22.68
C HIS A 366 -7.34 4.12 -23.61
N ASN A 367 -6.88 4.00 -24.84
CA ASN A 367 -6.78 5.09 -25.81
C ASN A 367 -6.76 4.56 -27.27
N GLN A 368 -6.71 5.48 -28.23
CA GLN A 368 -6.70 5.12 -29.66
C GLN A 368 -5.50 4.25 -30.06
N ASP A 369 -4.33 4.48 -29.49
CA ASP A 369 -3.12 3.74 -29.87
C ASP A 369 -3.15 2.31 -29.37
N GLU A 370 -3.78 2.08 -28.22
CA GLU A 370 -4.01 0.73 -27.70
C GLU A 370 -4.97 -0.07 -28.58
N ILE A 371 -6.04 0.55 -29.10
CA ILE A 371 -6.93 -0.10 -30.10
C ILE A 371 -6.13 -0.55 -31.33
N LYS A 372 -5.23 0.31 -31.83
CA LYS A 372 -4.38 -0.02 -32.99
C LYS A 372 -3.40 -1.14 -32.65
N ARG A 373 -2.77 -1.09 -31.47
CA ARG A 373 -1.81 -2.08 -30.99
C ARG A 373 -2.43 -3.46 -30.88
N LEU A 374 -3.66 -3.54 -30.36
CA LEU A 374 -4.41 -4.78 -30.20
C LEU A 374 -5.05 -5.27 -31.52
N ASP A 375 -5.13 -4.42 -32.55
CA ASP A 375 -5.96 -4.61 -33.76
C ASP A 375 -7.37 -5.09 -33.40
N VAL A 376 -7.96 -4.52 -32.35
CA VAL A 376 -9.27 -4.96 -31.84
C VAL A 376 -10.40 -4.44 -32.72
N ARG A 377 -11.35 -5.33 -33.05
CA ARG A 377 -12.46 -5.05 -33.97
C ARG A 377 -13.78 -5.52 -33.36
N ILE A 378 -14.85 -4.77 -33.62
CA ILE A 378 -16.19 -5.14 -33.16
C ILE A 378 -16.55 -6.51 -33.75
N GLY A 379 -16.98 -7.44 -32.88
CA GLY A 379 -17.21 -8.84 -33.20
C GLY A 379 -16.08 -9.79 -32.78
N ASP A 380 -14.91 -9.26 -32.41
CA ASP A 380 -13.79 -10.09 -31.94
C ASP A 380 -14.13 -10.80 -30.63
N HIS A 381 -13.58 -12.00 -30.49
CA HIS A 381 -13.36 -12.59 -29.19
C HIS A 381 -12.15 -11.89 -28.53
N VAL A 382 -12.35 -11.34 -27.34
CA VAL A 382 -11.34 -10.59 -26.61
C VAL A 382 -11.09 -11.25 -25.26
N PHE A 383 -9.81 -11.33 -24.89
CA PHE A 383 -9.43 -11.65 -23.53
C PHE A 383 -9.46 -10.36 -22.72
N ILE A 384 -10.18 -10.42 -21.60
CA ILE A 384 -10.25 -9.34 -20.62
C ILE A 384 -9.62 -9.82 -19.33
N GLU A 385 -9.00 -8.90 -18.61
CA GLU A 385 -8.49 -9.16 -17.27
C GLU A 385 -9.02 -8.17 -16.25
N LYS A 386 -9.07 -8.64 -15.01
CA LYS A 386 -9.40 -7.85 -13.82
C LYS A 386 -8.53 -8.29 -12.65
N SER A 387 -7.96 -7.33 -11.96
CA SER A 387 -7.29 -7.51 -10.67
C SER A 387 -8.14 -6.83 -9.60
N GLY A 388 -8.61 -7.58 -8.61
CA GLY A 388 -9.47 -7.03 -7.54
C GLY A 388 -10.74 -6.34 -8.05
N GLU A 389 -11.04 -5.16 -7.51
CA GLU A 389 -12.18 -4.32 -7.90
C GLU A 389 -11.87 -3.31 -9.03
N ILE A 390 -10.68 -3.39 -9.64
CA ILE A 390 -10.24 -2.48 -10.71
C ILE A 390 -11.13 -2.59 -11.96
N ILE A 391 -11.22 -1.51 -12.74
CA ILE A 391 -11.89 -1.46 -14.04
C ILE A 391 -11.30 -2.55 -14.96
N PRO A 392 -12.12 -3.49 -15.47
CA PRO A 392 -11.65 -4.52 -16.39
C PRO A 392 -11.01 -3.91 -17.64
N GLN A 393 -10.00 -4.56 -18.20
CA GLN A 393 -9.34 -4.09 -19.43
C GLN A 393 -9.21 -5.20 -20.47
N VAL A 394 -9.25 -4.82 -21.75
CA VAL A 394 -8.96 -5.75 -22.85
C VAL A 394 -7.44 -5.92 -22.96
N ILE A 395 -6.96 -7.15 -22.91
CA ILE A 395 -5.51 -7.46 -22.97
C ILE A 395 -5.05 -7.97 -24.32
N SER A 396 -5.91 -8.69 -25.04
CA SER A 396 -5.59 -9.26 -26.34
C SER A 396 -6.86 -9.69 -27.09
N VAL A 397 -6.72 -9.88 -28.40
CA VAL A 397 -7.74 -10.45 -29.26
C VAL A 397 -7.42 -11.93 -29.49
N ASN A 398 -8.44 -12.78 -29.42
CA ASN A 398 -8.35 -14.16 -29.89
C ASN A 398 -8.50 -14.20 -31.42
N THR A 399 -7.39 -14.00 -32.12
CA THR A 399 -7.36 -13.94 -33.59
C THR A 399 -7.78 -15.24 -34.26
N GLU A 400 -7.68 -16.38 -33.58
CA GLU A 400 -8.10 -17.68 -34.12
C GLU A 400 -9.62 -17.79 -34.28
N LYS A 401 -10.38 -17.08 -33.43
CA LYS A 401 -11.85 -17.01 -33.51
C LYS A 401 -12.37 -15.82 -34.31
N ARG A 402 -11.48 -15.04 -34.94
CA ARG A 402 -11.91 -13.91 -35.78
C ARG A 402 -12.60 -14.44 -37.03
N ALA A 403 -13.92 -14.31 -37.06
CA ALA A 403 -14.74 -14.74 -38.17
C ALA A 403 -14.67 -13.71 -39.31
N GLY A 404 -13.78 -13.94 -40.27
CA GLY A 404 -13.63 -13.13 -41.48
C GLY A 404 -12.89 -11.80 -41.25
N ASP A 405 -13.01 -10.89 -42.22
CA ASP A 405 -12.40 -9.57 -42.12
C ASP A 405 -13.38 -8.59 -41.45
N LEU A 406 -13.29 -8.49 -40.12
CA LEU A 406 -14.07 -7.52 -39.36
C LEU A 406 -13.57 -6.10 -39.68
N PRO A 407 -14.44 -5.09 -39.77
CA PRO A 407 -14.02 -3.72 -40.05
C PRO A 407 -13.18 -3.15 -38.90
N LYS A 408 -12.11 -2.43 -39.25
CA LYS A 408 -11.30 -1.72 -38.25
C LYS A 408 -12.12 -0.63 -37.59
N PHE A 409 -11.99 -0.51 -36.27
CA PHE A 409 -12.62 0.59 -35.55
C PHE A 409 -12.01 1.93 -35.97
N VAL A 410 -12.86 2.85 -36.44
CA VAL A 410 -12.43 4.20 -36.81
C VAL A 410 -12.68 5.12 -35.63
N PHE A 411 -11.58 5.56 -35.00
CA PHE A 411 -11.66 6.50 -33.91
C PHE A 411 -12.25 7.83 -34.40
N PRO A 412 -13.26 8.40 -33.73
CA PRO A 412 -13.92 9.61 -34.20
C PRO A 412 -12.94 10.78 -34.24
N LYS A 413 -12.99 11.53 -35.34
CA LYS A 413 -12.27 12.79 -35.48
C LYS A 413 -13.17 13.89 -34.91
N LEU A 414 -12.73 14.57 -33.85
CA LEU A 414 -13.36 15.82 -33.44
C LEU A 414 -13.11 16.85 -34.53
N SER A 415 -14.14 17.23 -35.29
CA SER A 415 -14.10 18.50 -36.03
C SER A 415 -14.42 19.59 -35.02
N LEU A 416 -13.44 20.45 -34.72
CA LEU A 416 -13.72 21.74 -34.10
C LEU A 416 -14.57 22.53 -35.11
N GLN A 417 -15.88 22.65 -34.83
CA GLN A 417 -16.73 23.69 -35.40
C GLN A 417 -16.90 24.79 -34.38
#